data_AF-A0A354GXE4-F1
#
_entry.id   AF-A0A354GXE4-F1
#
_cell.length_a   1.000
_cell.length_b   1.000
_cell.length_c   1.000
_cell.angle_alpha   90.00
_cell.angle_beta   90.00
_cell.angle_gamma   90.00
#
_symmetry.space_group_name_H-M   'P 1'
#
loop_
_entity.id
_entity.type
_entity.pdbx_description
1 polymer ?
#
loop_
_entity_poly.entity_id
_entity_poly.type
_entity_poly.pdbx_seq_one_letter_code
_entity_poly.pdbx_strand_id
1 'polypeptide(L)' 'HGPVFANILLADEINRTPPKTQAALLQAMQENEVTVGGRTYALPSPFFVLATQNPIEQEGTYPLPEA' A
#
# COMPACT_ATOMS: atom_id res chain seq x y z
N HIS A 1 -10.36 11.30 3.33
CA HIS A 1 -10.77 10.50 2.17
C HIS A 1 -9.56 10.25 1.30
N GLY A 2 -9.35 9.01 0.88
CA GLY A 2 -8.19 8.56 0.10
C GLY A 2 -8.36 7.08 -0.27
N PRO A 3 -7.54 6.55 -1.18
CA PRO A 3 -7.75 5.21 -1.75
C PRO A 3 -7.66 4.09 -0.72
N VAL A 4 -6.87 4.25 0.35
CA VAL A 4 -6.75 3.28 1.44
C VAL A 4 -7.99 3.22 2.36
N PHE A 5 -8.89 4.20 2.28
CA PHE A 5 -10.12 4.22 3.09
C PHE A 5 -11.24 3.40 2.41
N ALA A 6 -10.98 2.11 2.19
CA ALA A 6 -11.90 1.14 1.61
C ALA A 6 -11.70 -0.23 2.30
N ASN A 7 -12.73 -1.07 2.39
CA ASN A 7 -12.59 -2.40 2.99
C ASN A 7 -11.72 -3.35 2.15
N ILE A 8 -11.70 -3.16 0.83
CA ILE A 8 -10.87 -3.92 -0.11
C ILE A 8 -10.19 -2.92 -1.04
N LEU A 9 -8.86 -3.02 -1.14
CA LEU A 9 -8.03 -2.23 -2.02
C LEU A 9 -7.30 -3.16 -3.01
N LEU A 10 -7.47 -2.91 -4.31
CA LEU A 10 -6.65 -3.55 -5.35
C LEU A 10 -5.44 -2.66 -5.67
N ALA A 11 -4.25 -3.11 -5.32
CA ALA A 11 -2.99 -2.47 -5.64
C ALA A 11 -2.34 -3.17 -6.85
N ASP A 12 -2.74 -2.75 -8.05
CA ASP A 12 -2.21 -3.33 -9.29
C ASP A 12 -0.77 -2.89 -9.55
N GLU A 13 0.08 -3.81 -10.01
CA GLU A 13 1.49 -3.63 -10.30
C GLU A 13 2.25 -2.87 -9.18
N ILE A 14 2.07 -3.27 -7.92
CA ILE A 14 2.62 -2.55 -6.76
C ILE A 14 4.13 -2.32 -6.86
N ASN A 15 4.84 -3.26 -7.48
CA ASN A 15 6.27 -3.19 -7.71
C ASN A 15 6.69 -2.11 -8.72
N ARG A 16 5.77 -1.48 -9.47
CA ARG A 16 6.07 -0.30 -10.32
C ARG A 16 5.99 1.03 -9.58
N THR A 17 5.52 1.02 -8.33
CA THR A 17 5.47 2.23 -7.50
C THR A 17 6.80 2.46 -6.79
N PRO A 18 7.19 3.72 -6.51
CA PRO A 18 8.41 4.00 -5.75
C PRO A 18 8.43 3.27 -4.39
N PRO A 19 9.60 2.86 -3.87
CA PRO A 19 9.69 2.13 -2.59
C PRO A 19 8.98 2.83 -1.42
N LYS A 20 8.96 4.16 -1.41
CA LYS A 20 8.25 4.96 -0.39
C LYS A 20 6.73 4.75 -0.44
N THR A 21 6.15 4.60 -1.62
CA THR A 21 4.72 4.32 -1.79
C THR A 21 4.39 2.91 -1.33
N GLN A 22 5.25 1.94 -1.68
CA GLN A 22 5.12 0.55 -1.22
C GLN A 22 5.17 0.47 0.32
N ALA A 23 6.18 1.10 0.93
CA ALA A 23 6.33 1.15 2.39
C ALA A 23 5.14 1.82 3.08
N ALA A 24 4.59 2.90 2.50
CA ALA A 24 3.40 3.56 3.04
C ALA A 24 2.17 2.65 3.01
N LEU A 25 1.99 1.83 1.97
CA LEU A 25 0.91 0.86 1.91
C LEU A 25 1.10 -0.27 2.93
N LEU A 26 2.31 -0.81 3.05
CA LEU A 26 2.64 -1.85 4.04
C LEU A 26 2.42 -1.36 5.47
N GLN A 27 2.83 -0.11 5.77
CA GLN A 27 2.56 0.51 7.06
C GLN A 27 1.04 0.60 7.32
N ALA A 28 0.26 1.04 6.34
CA ALA A 28 -1.19 1.14 6.48
C ALA A 28 -1.83 -0.25 6.74
N MET A 29 -1.32 -1.30 6.12
CA MET A 29 -1.76 -2.69 6.37
C MET A 29 -1.40 -3.17 7.77
N GLN A 30 -0.18 -2.87 8.23
CA GLN A 30 0.33 -3.32 9.53
C GLN A 30 -0.37 -2.60 10.69
N GLU A 31 -0.43 -1.26 10.61
CA GLU A 31 -0.95 -0.41 11.69
C GLU A 31 -2.47 -0.29 11.67
N ASN A 32 -3.12 -0.59 10.53
CA ASN A 32 -4.57 -0.37 10.31
C ASN A 32 -5.01 1.08 10.54
N GLU A 33 -4.08 2.04 10.44
CA GLU A 33 -4.29 3.47 10.55
C GLU A 33 -3.30 4.24 9.69
N VAL A 34 -3.62 5.51 9.40
CA VAL A 34 -2.76 6.42 8.66
C VAL A 34 -2.70 7.79 9.32
N THR A 35 -1.51 8.39 9.37
CA THR A 35 -1.31 9.74 9.90
C THR A 35 -1.04 10.73 8.76
N VAL A 36 -1.86 11.78 8.66
CA VAL A 36 -1.72 12.84 7.65
C VAL A 36 -1.90 14.20 8.31
N GLY A 37 -0.93 15.10 8.12
CA GLY A 37 -0.98 16.45 8.70
C GLY A 37 -1.05 16.46 10.24
N GLY A 38 -0.41 15.48 10.89
CA GLY A 38 -0.42 15.33 12.35
C GLY A 38 -1.72 14.76 12.94
N ARG A 39 -2.66 14.30 12.10
CA ARG A 39 -3.89 13.63 12.53
C ARG A 39 -3.90 12.18 12.08
N THR A 40 -4.20 11.28 13.01
CA THR A 40 -4.32 9.85 12.77
C THR A 40 -5.76 9.47 12.45
N TYR A 41 -5.95 8.60 11.47
CA TYR A 41 -7.24 8.09 11.03
C TYR A 41 -7.17 6.56 10.95
N ALA A 42 -8.09 5.88 11.63
CA ALA A 42 -8.24 4.44 11.51
C ALA A 42 -8.76 4.06 10.11
N LEU A 43 -8.29 2.92 9.60
CA LEU A 43 -8.81 2.32 8.38
C LEU A 43 -10.12 1.54 8.67
N PRO A 44 -10.99 1.34 7.66
CA PRO A 44 -12.20 0.53 7.82
C PRO A 44 -11.88 -0.90 8.25
N SER A 45 -12.70 -1.49 9.11
CA SER A 45 -12.58 -2.91 9.47
C SER A 45 -13.71 -3.72 8.82
N PRO A 46 -13.42 -4.80 8.08
CA PRO A 46 -12.07 -5.30 7.77
C PRO A 46 -11.35 -4.45 6.70
N PHE A 47 -10.02 -4.47 6.69
CA PHE A 47 -9.16 -3.87 5.68
C PHE A 47 -8.34 -4.96 4.97
N PHE A 48 -8.54 -5.13 3.67
CA PHE A 48 -7.80 -6.10 2.86
C PHE A 48 -7.15 -5.42 1.66
N VAL A 49 -5.92 -5.84 1.36
CA VAL A 49 -5.21 -5.44 0.15
C VAL A 49 -4.99 -6.67 -0.72
N LEU A 50 -5.47 -6.62 -1.95
CA LEU A 50 -5.07 -7.54 -3.01
C LEU A 50 -4.05 -6.81 -3.87
N ALA A 51 -2.85 -7.36 -4.00
CA ALA A 51 -1.79 -6.75 -4.80
C ALA A 51 -1.38 -7.69 -5.93
N THR A 52 -1.07 -7.11 -7.09
CA THR A 52 -0.41 -7.84 -8.20
C THR A 52 0.99 -7.28 -8.36
N GLN A 53 1.89 -8.09 -8.90
CA GLN A 53 3.22 -7.65 -9.30
C GLN A 53 3.43 -7.93 -10.77
N ASN A 54 4.09 -7.01 -11.46
CA ASN A 54 4.61 -7.27 -12.79
C ASN A 54 5.87 -8.16 -12.65
N PRO A 55 5.87 -9.40 -13.19
CA PRO A 55 6.95 -10.36 -12.95
C PRO A 55 8.23 -10.06 -13.73
N ILE A 56 8.21 -9.11 -14.67
CA ILE A 56 9.36 -8.81 -15.53
C ILE A 56 10.16 -7.68 -14.88
N GLU A 57 11.39 -7.96 -14.48
CA GLU A 57 12.35 -6.96 -14.03
C GLU A 57 12.81 -6.10 -15.22
N GLN A 58 12.10 -5.01 -15.47
CA GLN A 58 12.45 -3.97 -16.44
C GLN A 58 12.80 -2.67 -15.72
N GLU A 59 13.30 -1.67 -16.45
CA GLU A 59 13.39 -0.31 -15.90
C GLU A 59 12.03 0.13 -15.32
N GLY A 60 12.05 0.60 -14.08
CA GLY A 60 10.85 1.09 -13.38
C GLY A 60 10.12 0.06 -12.52
N THR A 61 10.69 -1.12 -12.27
CA THR A 61 10.24 -2.01 -11.18
C THR A 61 11.18 -1.93 -9.97
N TYR A 62 10.59 -1.94 -8.77
CA TYR A 62 11.26 -1.98 -7.48
C TYR A 62 10.78 -3.23 -6.73
N PRO A 63 11.70 -4.06 -6.20
CA PRO A 63 11.32 -5.23 -5.42
C PRO A 63 10.52 -4.80 -4.20
N LEU A 64 9.54 -5.63 -3.81
CA LEU A 64 8.79 -5.39 -2.58
C LEU A 64 9.74 -5.48 -1.38
N PRO A 65 9.60 -4.60 -0.37
CA PRO A 65 10.27 -4.76 0.91
C PRO A 65 9.93 -6.12 1.51
N GLU A 66 10.89 -6.73 2.19
CA GLU A 66 10.59 -7.86 3.06
C GLU A 66 9.65 -7.39 4.18
N ALA A 67 8.63 -8.21 4.47
CA ALA A 67 7.63 -7.96 5.51
C ALA A 67 8.15 -8.33 6.89
#